data_AF-A0A6C2YKA8-F1
#
_entry.id   AF-A0A6C2YKA8-F1
#
_cell.length_a   1.000
_cell.length_b   1.000
_cell.length_c   1.000
_cell.angle_alpha   90.00
_cell.angle_beta   90.00
_cell.angle_gamma   90.00
#
_symmetry.space_group_name_H-M   'P 1'
#
loop_
_entity.id
_entity.type
_entity.pdbx_description
1 polymer ?
#
loop_
_entity_poly.entity_id
_entity_poly.type
_entity_poly.pdbx_seq_one_letter_code
_entity_poly.pdbx_strand_id
1 'polypeptide(L)'
;MSPRILARIGLFLGIWGLFLGMTLAADKTDPKKSPYVTVRQVQGELEKFEKSGQLTVKAYVGAAGGRNRMPRTEKMTFQVSPETVIRTHVLPPKPSDNPNKPARYTREELKKLKGPNPRLPGYEAKAEDLRGGLIVMIELGQTKEEIKEKSIDYKVKSIMILGEQMGK
;
A
#
# COMPACT_ATOMS: atom_id res chain seq x y z
N MET A 1 -20.09 -57.63 31.89
CA MET A 1 -19.46 -58.69 31.08
C MET A 1 -19.24 -58.15 29.68
N SER A 2 -17.98 -57.95 29.28
CA SER A 2 -17.56 -57.86 27.88
C SER A 2 -17.35 -59.29 27.34
N PRO A 3 -17.31 -59.52 26.02
CA PRO A 3 -16.04 -59.39 25.31
C PRO A 3 -16.12 -58.85 23.86
N ARG A 4 -14.96 -58.35 23.44
CA ARG A 4 -14.52 -57.97 22.09
C ARG A 4 -14.38 -59.22 21.18
N ILE A 5 -14.22 -59.04 19.85
CA ILE A 5 -13.12 -59.61 18.99
C ILE A 5 -13.49 -59.84 17.49
N LEU A 6 -12.56 -59.41 16.61
CA LEU A 6 -12.22 -59.77 15.21
C LEU A 6 -13.21 -59.43 14.05
N ALA A 7 -12.91 -58.57 13.06
CA ALA A 7 -11.80 -58.47 12.09
C ALA A 7 -11.94 -59.34 10.82
N ARG A 8 -11.98 -58.68 9.64
CA ARG A 8 -11.61 -59.13 8.28
C ARG A 8 -11.86 -57.92 7.35
N ILE A 9 -10.88 -57.08 7.00
CA ILE A 9 -9.80 -57.23 6.00
C ILE A 9 -10.28 -57.82 4.66
N GLY A 10 -10.35 -56.92 3.68
CA GLY A 10 -10.32 -57.14 2.23
C GLY A 10 -10.27 -55.74 1.59
N LEU A 11 -9.10 -55.11 1.43
CA LEU A 11 -8.18 -55.23 0.31
C LEU A 11 -8.88 -55.30 -1.05
N PHE A 12 -9.11 -54.15 -1.69
CA PHE A 12 -8.98 -54.03 -3.14
C PHE A 12 -8.24 -52.75 -3.48
N LEU A 13 -7.02 -52.97 -3.94
CA LEU A 13 -6.14 -52.05 -4.65
C LEU A 13 -6.79 -51.67 -5.99
N GLY A 14 -6.62 -50.42 -6.41
CA GLY A 14 -6.80 -50.07 -7.82
C GLY A 14 -7.39 -48.69 -8.06
N ILE A 15 -6.48 -47.71 -8.18
CA ILE A 15 -6.45 -46.56 -9.11
C ILE A 15 -5.75 -45.42 -8.36
N TRP A 16 -4.45 -45.64 -8.19
CA TRP A 16 -3.47 -44.61 -7.88
C TRP A 16 -2.72 -44.41 -9.20
N GLY A 17 -3.06 -43.35 -9.93
CA GLY A 17 -2.44 -43.08 -11.22
C GLY A 17 -3.14 -42.00 -12.01
N LEU A 18 -2.45 -40.87 -12.15
CA LEU A 18 -2.67 -39.83 -13.17
C LEU A 18 -3.82 -38.84 -12.96
N PHE A 19 -3.74 -38.08 -11.86
CA PHE A 19 -3.99 -36.63 -11.93
C PHE A 19 -2.83 -35.86 -11.29
N LEU A 20 -1.60 -36.22 -11.71
CA LEU A 20 -0.42 -35.38 -11.55
C LEU A 20 -0.34 -34.44 -12.75
N GLY A 21 -1.37 -33.59 -12.88
CA GLY A 21 -1.51 -32.59 -13.94
C GLY A 21 -1.32 -31.19 -13.37
N MET A 22 -0.09 -30.88 -12.98
CA MET A 22 0.48 -29.55 -13.16
C MET A 22 -0.41 -28.37 -12.73
N THR A 23 -0.74 -28.28 -11.43
CA THR A 23 -0.90 -26.96 -10.83
C THR A 23 0.51 -26.37 -10.77
N LEU A 24 0.86 -25.66 -11.85
CA LEU A 24 1.91 -24.66 -11.87
C LEU A 24 1.96 -24.05 -10.46
N ALA A 25 3.10 -24.19 -9.79
CA ALA A 25 3.47 -23.29 -8.72
C ALA A 25 3.44 -21.89 -9.33
N ALA A 26 2.25 -21.28 -9.34
CA ALA A 26 2.11 -19.86 -9.34
C ALA A 26 2.82 -19.45 -8.06
N ASP A 27 4.08 -19.08 -8.25
CA ASP A 27 4.84 -18.23 -7.36
C ASP A 27 4.01 -16.97 -7.13
N LYS A 28 2.99 -17.10 -6.28
CA LYS A 28 2.38 -16.02 -5.57
C LYS A 28 3.46 -15.60 -4.59
N THR A 29 4.42 -14.85 -5.11
CA THR A 29 5.11 -13.84 -4.33
C THR A 29 4.01 -12.97 -3.75
N ASP A 30 3.48 -13.39 -2.61
CA ASP A 30 2.61 -12.57 -1.79
C ASP A 30 3.38 -11.26 -1.63
N PRO A 31 2.84 -10.12 -2.11
CA PRO A 31 3.55 -8.85 -1.99
C PRO A 31 3.84 -8.68 -0.51
N LYS A 32 5.13 -8.72 -0.14
CA LYS A 32 5.62 -8.69 1.25
C LYS A 32 4.71 -7.79 2.07
N LYS A 33 3.89 -8.38 2.94
CA LYS A 33 3.05 -7.59 3.85
C LYS A 33 4.01 -6.81 4.72
N SER A 34 4.00 -5.48 4.57
CA SER A 34 4.80 -4.59 5.40
C SER A 34 4.64 -4.98 6.88
N PRO A 35 5.73 -5.17 7.64
CA PRO A 35 5.67 -5.57 9.05
C PRO A 35 5.09 -4.46 9.94
N TYR A 36 4.89 -3.25 9.38
CA TYR A 36 4.40 -2.08 10.08
C TYR A 36 2.87 -2.05 10.16
N VAL A 37 2.35 -1.87 11.38
CA VAL A 37 0.95 -1.57 11.69
C VAL A 37 0.76 -0.05 11.64
N THR A 38 -0.28 0.44 10.97
CA THR A 38 -0.53 1.89 10.84
C THR A 38 -0.94 2.45 12.20
N VAL A 39 -0.21 3.45 12.69
CA VAL A 39 -0.46 4.10 13.99
C VAL A 39 -1.02 5.51 13.81
N ARG A 40 -0.52 6.25 12.82
CA ARG A 40 -0.92 7.64 12.57
C ARG A 40 -0.98 7.93 11.08
N GLN A 41 -1.93 8.76 10.69
CA GLN A 41 -2.00 9.33 9.35
C GLN A 41 -1.65 10.81 9.41
N VAL A 42 -0.84 11.26 8.46
CA VAL A 42 -0.42 12.66 8.31
C VAL A 42 -0.76 13.09 6.89
N GLN A 43 -1.52 14.17 6.75
CA GLN A 43 -1.82 14.76 5.45
C GLN A 43 -1.10 16.09 5.33
N GLY A 44 -0.51 16.35 4.17
CA GLY A 44 0.30 17.55 3.99
C GLY A 44 0.79 17.76 2.57
N GLU A 45 1.46 18.89 2.39
CA GLU A 45 2.19 19.23 1.17
C GLU A 45 3.61 18.66 1.28
N LEU A 46 4.03 17.92 0.27
CA LEU A 46 5.39 17.42 0.14
C LEU A 46 6.33 18.57 -0.24
N GLU A 47 7.29 18.91 0.62
CA GLU A 47 8.30 19.92 0.29
C GLU A 47 9.44 19.30 -0.52
N LYS A 48 9.98 18.19 -0.04
CA LYS A 48 11.17 17.57 -0.60
C LYS A 48 11.21 16.08 -0.28
N PHE A 49 11.61 15.29 -1.27
CA PHE A 49 12.00 13.91 -1.08
C PHE A 49 13.49 13.78 -1.44
N GLU A 50 14.28 13.33 -0.49
CA GLU A 50 15.71 13.10 -0.70
C GLU A 50 15.96 11.64 -1.08
N LYS A 51 16.88 11.42 -2.02
CA LYS A 51 17.33 10.07 -2.40
C LYS A 51 17.96 9.29 -1.23
N SER A 52 18.29 9.97 -0.13
CA SER A 52 18.73 9.41 1.15
C SER A 52 17.63 8.69 1.93
N GLY A 53 16.37 8.74 1.47
CA GLY A 53 15.23 8.15 2.17
C GLY A 53 14.61 9.07 3.22
N GLN A 54 14.89 10.37 3.18
CA GLN A 54 14.24 11.36 4.03
C GLN A 54 13.12 12.08 3.27
N LEU A 55 11.98 12.24 3.93
CA LEU A 55 10.78 12.87 3.39
C LEU A 55 10.39 14.06 4.27
N THR A 56 10.35 15.26 3.69
CA THR A 56 9.94 16.49 4.40
C THR A 56 8.56 16.92 3.96
N VAL A 57 7.63 17.00 4.91
CA VAL A 57 6.22 17.33 4.66
C VAL A 57 5.76 18.48 5.54
N LYS A 58 5.06 19.43 4.92
CA LYS A 58 4.24 20.44 5.59
C LYS A 58 2.89 19.82 5.95
N ALA A 59 2.81 19.22 7.14
CA ALA A 59 1.60 18.58 7.64
C ALA A 59 0.55 19.62 8.03
N TYR A 60 -0.71 19.40 7.63
CA TYR A 60 -1.85 20.15 8.14
C TYR A 60 -2.31 19.53 9.46
N VAL A 61 -1.93 20.14 10.57
CA VAL A 61 -2.33 19.67 11.89
C VAL A 61 -3.62 20.39 12.28
N GLY A 62 -4.73 19.64 12.23
CA GLY A 62 -5.99 20.09 12.79
C GLY A 62 -5.85 20.19 14.31
N ALA A 63 -6.20 21.34 14.88
CA ALA A 63 -6.21 21.48 16.33
C ALA A 63 -7.37 20.64 16.89
N ALA A 64 -7.04 19.55 17.57
CA ALA A 64 -8.02 18.78 18.33
C ALA A 64 -8.68 19.70 19.37
N GLY A 65 -9.97 20.02 19.20
CA GLY A 65 -10.81 20.59 20.26
C GLY A 65 -11.04 22.10 20.28
N GLY A 66 -11.31 22.78 19.16
CA GLY A 66 -11.84 24.15 19.23
C GLY A 66 -12.34 24.71 17.90
N ARG A 67 -13.52 25.34 17.91
CA ARG A 67 -14.19 25.92 16.72
C ARG A 67 -13.44 27.10 16.06
N ASN A 68 -12.28 27.52 16.59
CA ASN A 68 -11.59 28.76 16.19
C ASN A 68 -10.06 28.66 16.11
N ARG A 69 -9.49 27.46 16.00
CA ARG A 69 -8.04 27.33 15.79
C ARG A 69 -7.78 27.16 14.30
N MET A 70 -7.14 28.16 13.69
CA MET A 70 -6.67 28.07 12.30
C MET A 70 -5.83 26.81 12.12
N PRO A 71 -5.98 26.09 10.99
CA PRO A 71 -5.13 24.94 10.69
C PRO A 71 -3.68 25.40 10.71
N ARG A 72 -2.86 24.75 11.54
CA ARG A 72 -1.42 25.06 11.62
C ARG A 72 -0.69 24.12 10.68
N THR A 73 0.21 24.68 9.90
CA THR A 73 1.13 23.90 9.09
C THR A 73 2.40 23.67 9.89
N GLU A 74 2.78 22.41 10.07
CA GLU A 74 4.02 22.04 10.74
C GLU A 74 4.93 21.26 9.79
N LYS A 75 6.21 21.63 9.76
CA LYS A 75 7.21 20.90 8.97
C LYS A 75 7.64 19.67 9.76
N MET A 76 7.47 18.49 9.16
CA MET A 76 7.87 17.22 9.75
C MET A 76 8.77 16.49 8.77
N THR A 77 9.85 15.91 9.31
CA THR A 77 10.77 15.06 8.57
C THR A 77 10.56 13.61 8.99
N PHE A 78 10.42 12.72 8.01
CA PHE A 78 10.20 11.30 8.25
C PHE A 78 11.25 10.45 7.54
N GLN A 79 11.61 9.32 8.15
CA GLN A 79 12.46 8.33 7.52
C GLN A 79 11.60 7.31 6.76
N VAL A 80 11.90 7.15 5.48
CA VAL A 80 11.20 6.25 4.57
C VAL A 80 11.86 4.88 4.61
N SER A 81 11.07 3.85 4.91
CA SER A 81 11.54 2.47 4.85
C SER A 81 11.62 2.01 3.39
N PRO A 82 12.58 1.18 2.98
CA PRO A 82 12.60 0.60 1.63
C PRO A 82 11.36 -0.26 1.32
N GLU A 83 10.64 -0.72 2.35
CA GLU A 83 9.40 -1.48 2.20
C GLU A 83 8.15 -0.58 2.05
N THR A 84 8.36 0.73 1.91
CA THR A 84 7.26 1.71 1.76
C THR A 84 6.55 1.52 0.43
N VAL A 85 5.23 1.40 0.49
CA VAL A 85 4.39 1.35 -0.71
C VAL A 85 3.99 2.77 -1.11
N ILE A 86 4.32 3.18 -2.32
CA ILE A 86 3.96 4.50 -2.88
C ILE A 86 2.82 4.31 -3.87
N ARG A 87 1.74 5.09 -3.71
CA ARG A 87 0.56 5.02 -4.57
C ARG A 87 0.06 6.42 -4.93
N THR A 88 -0.71 6.53 -6.00
CA THR A 88 -1.31 7.79 -6.44
C THR A 88 -2.80 7.65 -6.74
N HIS A 89 -3.61 8.63 -6.37
CA HIS A 89 -4.99 8.76 -6.84
C HIS A 89 -5.09 9.45 -8.20
N VAL A 90 -4.05 10.16 -8.60
CA VAL A 90 -4.00 10.87 -9.87
C VAL A 90 -3.62 9.89 -10.96
N LEU A 91 -4.52 9.73 -11.94
CA LEU A 91 -4.21 8.99 -13.16
C LEU A 91 -3.27 9.81 -14.03
N PRO A 92 -2.25 9.20 -14.65
CA PRO A 92 -1.48 9.87 -15.68
C PRO A 92 -2.43 10.30 -16.81
N PRO A 93 -2.17 11.43 -17.49
CA PRO A 93 -2.95 11.81 -18.66
C PRO A 93 -2.65 10.83 -19.80
N LYS A 94 -3.70 10.31 -20.45
CA LYS A 94 -3.56 9.48 -21.65
C LYS A 94 -3.50 10.39 -22.89
N PRO A 95 -2.47 10.30 -23.74
CA PRO A 95 -2.47 11.03 -25.01
C PRO A 95 -3.69 10.58 -25.82
N SER A 96 -4.42 11.54 -26.36
CA SER A 96 -5.55 11.25 -27.23
C SER A 96 -5.12 11.35 -28.68
N ASP A 97 -5.46 10.34 -29.47
CA ASP A 97 -5.28 10.34 -30.92
C ASP A 97 -6.18 11.38 -31.62
N ASN A 98 -7.20 11.90 -30.91
CA ASN A 98 -8.10 12.92 -31.43
C ASN A 98 -8.19 14.13 -30.48
N PRO A 99 -7.86 15.35 -30.93
CA PRO A 99 -7.83 16.55 -30.07
C PRO A 99 -9.20 16.91 -29.46
N ASN A 100 -10.30 16.41 -30.03
CA ASN A 100 -11.66 16.70 -29.55
C ASN A 100 -12.26 15.61 -28.66
N LYS A 101 -11.52 14.54 -28.32
CA LYS A 101 -12.01 13.49 -27.42
C LYS A 101 -10.99 13.22 -26.31
N PRO A 102 -11.36 13.34 -25.03
CA PRO A 102 -10.47 12.91 -23.96
C PRO A 102 -10.29 11.39 -24.03
N ALA A 103 -9.04 10.93 -24.14
CA ALA A 103 -8.73 9.51 -24.10
C ALA A 103 -9.06 8.94 -22.72
N ARG A 104 -9.90 7.91 -22.68
CA ARG A 104 -10.26 7.20 -21.44
C ARG A 104 -9.42 5.94 -21.31
N TYR A 105 -9.02 5.64 -20.08
CA TYR A 105 -8.45 4.34 -19.78
C TYR A 105 -9.50 3.26 -19.90
N THR A 106 -9.15 2.17 -20.58
CA THR A 106 -9.95 0.94 -20.59
C THR A 106 -9.85 0.25 -19.23
N ARG A 107 -10.78 -0.67 -18.95
CA ARG A 107 -10.77 -1.43 -17.69
C ARG A 107 -9.49 -2.25 -17.51
N GLU A 108 -8.91 -2.73 -18.61
CA GLU A 108 -7.68 -3.52 -18.60
C GLU A 108 -6.46 -2.65 -18.30
N GLU A 109 -6.40 -1.44 -18.89
CA GLU A 109 -5.34 -0.47 -18.58
C GLU A 109 -5.40 -0.01 -17.12
N LEU A 110 -6.60 0.27 -16.59
CA LEU A 110 -6.77 0.62 -15.16
C LEU A 110 -6.30 -0.50 -14.23
N LYS A 111 -6.52 -1.77 -14.60
CA LYS A 111 -6.01 -2.91 -13.83
C LYS A 111 -4.48 -2.98 -13.86
N LYS A 112 -3.86 -2.73 -15.02
CA LYS A 112 -2.40 -2.67 -15.15
C LYS A 112 -1.81 -1.55 -14.28
N LEU A 113 -2.43 -0.37 -14.27
CA LEU A 113 -1.98 0.77 -13.47
C LEU A 113 -2.09 0.53 -11.95
N LYS A 114 -3.00 -0.33 -11.50
CA LYS A 114 -3.11 -0.67 -10.07
C LYS A 114 -1.94 -1.51 -9.55
N GLY A 115 -1.19 -2.14 -10.44
CA GLY A 115 -0.03 -2.95 -10.10
C GLY A 115 -0.39 -4.32 -9.51
N PRO A 116 0.57 -4.97 -8.82
CA PRO A 116 0.42 -6.35 -8.33
C PRO A 116 -0.65 -6.49 -7.23
N ASN A 117 -1.03 -5.39 -6.58
CA ASN A 117 -2.04 -5.41 -5.52
C ASN A 117 -3.26 -4.54 -5.87
N PRO A 118 -4.27 -5.09 -6.57
CA PRO A 118 -5.44 -4.33 -7.03
C PRO A 118 -6.42 -3.96 -5.92
N ARG A 119 -6.24 -4.50 -4.70
CA ARG A 119 -7.07 -4.22 -3.52
C ARG A 119 -6.69 -2.93 -2.83
N LEU A 120 -5.48 -2.44 -3.05
CA LEU A 120 -5.02 -1.19 -2.46
C LEU A 120 -5.63 0.02 -3.19
N PRO A 121 -6.00 1.08 -2.46
CA PRO A 121 -6.52 2.31 -3.05
C PRO A 121 -5.48 3.00 -3.95
N GLY A 122 -5.95 3.64 -5.01
CA GLY A 122 -5.09 4.30 -6.00
C GLY A 122 -4.32 3.35 -6.92
N TYR A 123 -3.39 3.92 -7.66
CA TYR A 123 -2.53 3.30 -8.66
C TYR A 123 -1.10 3.20 -8.12
N GLU A 124 -0.31 2.30 -8.69
CA GLU A 124 1.11 2.18 -8.36
C GLU A 124 1.87 3.43 -8.79
N ALA A 125 2.72 3.96 -7.91
CA ALA A 125 3.57 5.10 -8.17
C ALA A 125 5.00 4.77 -7.73
N LYS A 126 5.98 5.45 -8.30
CA LYS A 126 7.40 5.28 -8.00
C LYS A 126 7.89 6.43 -7.12
N ALA A 127 9.05 6.23 -6.48
CA ALA A 127 9.71 7.28 -5.72
C ALA A 127 10.07 8.51 -6.59
N GLU A 128 10.24 8.32 -7.89
CA GLU A 128 10.48 9.38 -8.89
C GLU A 128 9.26 10.29 -9.09
N ASP A 129 8.07 9.80 -8.78
CA ASP A 129 6.83 10.56 -8.87
C ASP A 129 6.63 11.48 -7.65
N LEU A 130 7.42 11.31 -6.58
CA LEU A 130 7.39 12.16 -5.38
C LEU A 130 8.12 13.47 -5.64
N ARG A 131 7.39 14.45 -6.19
CA ARG A 131 7.88 15.80 -6.45
C ARG A 131 7.40 16.78 -5.38
N GLY A 132 8.13 17.87 -5.20
CA GLY A 132 7.70 18.96 -4.32
C GLY A 132 6.38 19.58 -4.82
N GLY A 133 5.52 19.99 -3.90
CA GLY A 133 4.20 20.57 -4.20
C GLY A 133 3.07 19.56 -4.32
N LEU A 134 3.33 18.26 -4.12
CA LEU A 134 2.28 17.24 -4.09
C LEU A 134 1.54 17.24 -2.76
N ILE A 135 0.23 17.05 -2.80
CA ILE A 135 -0.58 16.76 -1.62
C ILE A 135 -0.49 15.26 -1.37
N VAL A 136 0.08 14.88 -0.23
CA VAL A 136 0.31 13.49 0.15
C VAL A 136 -0.38 13.15 1.46
N MET A 137 -0.90 11.93 1.54
CA MET A 137 -1.30 11.28 2.78
C MET A 137 -0.28 10.20 3.12
N ILE A 138 0.34 10.34 4.27
CA ILE A 138 1.38 9.44 4.77
C ILE A 138 0.81 8.61 5.90
N GLU A 139 0.90 7.30 5.75
CA GLU A 139 0.66 6.37 6.84
C GLU A 139 1.98 6.08 7.55
N LEU A 140 2.04 6.50 8.81
CA LEU A 140 3.12 6.15 9.73
C LEU A 140 2.77 4.83 10.39
N GLY A 141 3.74 3.93 10.41
CA GLY A 141 3.60 2.63 11.02
C GLY A 141 4.72 2.30 12.00
N GLN A 142 4.42 1.34 12.86
CA GLN A 142 5.32 0.78 13.86
C GLN A 142 5.23 -0.74 13.82
N THR A 143 6.28 -1.43 14.23
CA THR A 143 6.23 -2.88 14.41
C THR A 143 5.36 -3.23 15.62
N LYS A 144 4.86 -4.47 15.67
CA LYS A 144 4.06 -4.93 16.82
C LYS A 144 4.84 -4.88 18.14
N GLU A 145 6.16 -4.99 18.08
CA GLU A 145 7.05 -4.94 19.23
C GLU A 145 7.18 -3.50 19.75
N GLU A 146 7.45 -2.54 18.86
CA GLU A 146 7.50 -1.10 19.16
C GLU A 146 6.19 -0.59 19.80
N ILE A 147 5.04 -1.07 19.32
CA ILE A 147 3.72 -0.71 19.87
C ILE A 147 3.57 -1.21 21.31
N LYS A 148 4.08 -2.41 21.62
CA LYS A 148 4.04 -2.96 22.99
C LYS A 148 4.94 -2.16 23.93
N GLU A 149 6.08 -1.69 23.42
CA GLU A 149 7.04 -0.88 24.17
C GLU A 149 6.65 0.60 24.26
N LYS A 150 5.60 1.03 23.54
CA LYS A 150 5.17 2.44 23.42
C LYS A 150 6.29 3.38 22.97
N SER A 151 7.17 2.91 22.10
CA SER A 151 8.19 3.76 21.48
C SER A 151 7.53 4.77 20.53
N ILE A 152 8.15 5.95 20.36
CA ILE A 152 7.66 7.04 19.48
C ILE A 152 8.42 7.03 18.14
N ASP A 153 9.14 5.95 17.83
CA ASP A 153 9.83 5.84 16.54
C ASP A 153 8.79 5.45 15.47
N TYR A 154 8.53 6.37 14.55
CA TYR A 154 7.55 6.17 13.47
C TYR A 154 8.29 6.04 12.15
N LYS A 155 8.01 4.95 11.43
CA LYS A 155 8.51 4.76 10.07
C LYS A 155 7.39 4.97 9.05
N VAL A 156 7.74 5.49 7.89
CA VAL A 156 6.77 5.61 6.81
C VAL A 156 6.44 4.20 6.30
N LYS A 157 5.15 3.86 6.32
CA LYS A 157 4.62 2.59 5.83
C LYS A 157 4.11 2.71 4.41
N SER A 158 3.33 3.75 4.13
CA SER A 158 2.83 4.02 2.79
C SER A 158 2.63 5.50 2.55
N ILE A 159 2.86 5.92 1.31
CA ILE A 159 2.65 7.28 0.83
C ILE A 159 1.59 7.23 -0.25
N MET A 160 0.55 8.04 -0.10
CA MET A 160 -0.52 8.18 -1.07
C MET A 160 -0.55 9.60 -1.60
N ILE A 161 -0.28 9.77 -2.89
CA ILE A 161 -0.41 11.04 -3.59
C ILE A 161 -1.89 11.28 -3.87
N LEU A 162 -2.45 12.34 -3.27
CA LEU A 162 -3.84 12.71 -3.42
C LEU A 162 -4.05 13.66 -4.60
N GLY A 163 -3.04 14.49 -4.90
CA GLY A 163 -3.11 15.50 -5.95
C GLY A 163 -1.86 16.36 -5.97
N GLU A 164 -1.88 17.37 -6.83
CA GLU A 164 -0.91 18.46 -6.81
C GLU A 164 -1.56 19.68 -6.16
N GLN A 165 -0.80 20.42 -5.35
CA GLN A 165 -1.27 21.71 -4.88
C GLN A 165 -1.30 22.64 -6.09
N MET A 166 -2.50 22.97 -6.58
CA MET A 166 -2.64 23.97 -7.64
C MET A 166 -2.01 25.27 -7.15
N GLY A 167 -0.99 25.74 -7.88
CA GLY A 167 -0.23 26.94 -7.55
C GLY A 167 -1.15 28.14 -7.36
N LYS A 168 -0.82 28.93 -6.34
CA LYS A 168 -1.22 30.35 -6.28
C LYS A 168 -0.48 31.14 -7.35
#